data_AF-A0AAN7HM49-F1
#
_entry.id   AF-A0AAN7HM49-F1
#
_cell.length_a   1.000
_cell.length_b   1.000
_cell.length_c   1.000
_cell.angle_alpha   90.00
_cell.angle_beta   90.00
_cell.angle_gamma   90.00
#
_symmetry.space_group_name_H-M   'P 1'
#
loop_
_entity.id
_entity.type
_entity.pdbx_description
1 polymer ?
#
loop_
_entity_poly.entity_id
_entity_poly.type
_entity_poly.pdbx_seq_one_letter_code
_entity_poly.pdbx_strand_id
1 'polypeptide(L)'
;MESPQKDAITSTISFKKSDFSFVEDFNQIIELILTGNNSDAVGKSVAQLEEKFENAKQVLDSLPGLQYTKEEQEALLAEELKVLEHKKTQLQSYKQVN
;
A
#
# COMPACT_ATOMS: atom_id res chain seq x y z
N MET A 1 -3.72 23.97 23.59
CA MET A 1 -3.29 22.57 23.49
C MET A 1 -3.65 22.11 22.08
N GLU A 2 -2.64 22.03 21.22
CA GLU A 2 -2.78 21.55 19.83
C GLU A 2 -3.12 20.06 19.83
N SER A 3 -4.22 19.70 19.19
CA SER A 3 -4.50 18.30 18.84
C SER A 3 -3.66 17.94 17.61
N PRO A 4 -2.88 16.85 17.64
CA PRO A 4 -2.09 16.45 16.49
C PRO A 4 -3.03 15.88 15.42
N GLN A 5 -3.14 16.67 14.36
CA GLN A 5 -3.53 16.32 13.00
C GLN A 5 -2.95 14.96 12.58
N LYS A 6 -3.81 13.94 12.47
CA LYS A 6 -3.55 12.71 11.72
C LYS A 6 -4.84 12.25 11.02
N ASP A 7 -5.53 13.17 10.36
CA ASP A 7 -6.30 12.80 9.18
C ASP A 7 -5.27 12.48 8.09
N ALA A 8 -4.67 11.30 8.19
CA ALA A 8 -3.86 10.73 7.14
C ALA A 8 -4.80 10.55 5.95
N ILE A 9 -4.73 11.54 5.07
CA ILE A 9 -5.26 11.55 3.72
C ILE A 9 -5.10 10.12 3.21
N THR A 10 -6.22 9.41 3.14
CA THR A 10 -6.30 8.12 2.45
C THR A 10 -6.17 8.47 0.98
N SER A 11 -4.96 8.82 0.55
CA SER A 11 -4.59 8.67 -0.84
C SER A 11 -4.80 7.19 -1.09
N THR A 12 -5.92 6.86 -1.73
CA THR A 12 -6.18 5.56 -2.29
C THR A 12 -5.13 5.38 -3.39
N ILE A 13 -3.91 5.03 -2.98
CA ILE A 13 -2.88 4.60 -3.90
C ILE A 13 -3.42 3.27 -4.43
N SER A 14 -4.06 3.34 -5.59
CA SER A 14 -4.63 2.17 -6.24
C SER A 14 -3.51 1.56 -7.05
N PHE A 15 -2.95 0.47 -6.52
CA PHE A 15 -1.95 -0.32 -7.22
C PHE A 15 -2.65 -1.34 -8.12
N LYS A 16 -2.05 -1.59 -9.28
CA LYS A 16 -2.47 -2.66 -10.18
C LYS A 16 -1.56 -3.86 -9.98
N LYS A 17 -2.08 -5.06 -10.25
CA LYS A 17 -1.27 -6.29 -10.24
C LYS A 17 -0.03 -6.18 -11.14
N SER A 18 -0.12 -5.41 -12.23
CA SER A 18 0.99 -5.12 -13.13
C SER A 18 2.17 -4.45 -12.44
N ASP A 19 1.94 -3.69 -11.39
CA ASP A 19 2.98 -2.94 -10.67
C ASP A 19 3.91 -3.87 -9.87
N PHE A 20 3.48 -5.12 -9.68
CA PHE A 20 4.22 -6.20 -9.00
C PHE A 20 4.56 -7.36 -9.95
N SER A 21 4.45 -7.15 -11.26
CA SER A 21 4.75 -8.15 -12.29
C SER A 21 6.03 -7.79 -13.02
N PHE A 22 7.08 -8.56 -12.80
CA PHE A 22 8.43 -8.28 -13.30
C PHE A 22 8.91 -9.22 -14.41
N VAL A 23 8.08 -10.21 -14.77
CA VAL A 23 8.46 -11.28 -15.70
C VAL A 23 8.76 -10.76 -17.10
N GLU A 24 7.99 -9.77 -17.59
CA GLU A 24 8.22 -9.16 -18.90
C GLU A 24 9.55 -8.40 -18.94
N ASP A 25 9.82 -7.58 -17.92
CA ASP A 25 11.09 -6.85 -17.80
C ASP A 25 12.29 -7.82 -17.72
N PHE A 26 12.14 -8.93 -16.98
CA PHE A 26 13.17 -9.96 -16.90
C PHE A 26 13.41 -10.65 -18.25
N ASN A 27 12.35 -11.03 -18.95
CA ASN A 27 12.45 -11.66 -20.27
C ASN A 27 13.13 -10.73 -21.28
N GLN A 28 12.81 -9.44 -21.25
CA GLN A 28 13.46 -8.44 -22.09
C GLN A 28 14.97 -8.35 -21.84
N ILE A 29 15.40 -8.40 -20.56
CA ILE A 29 16.82 -8.42 -20.20
C ILE A 29 17.50 -9.68 -20.76
N ILE A 30 16.87 -10.85 -20.64
CA ILE A 30 17.40 -12.11 -21.16
C ILE A 30 17.56 -12.04 -22.70
N GLU A 31 16.58 -11.50 -23.41
CA GLU A 31 16.68 -11.29 -24.87
C GLU A 31 17.83 -10.35 -25.25
N LEU A 32 18.03 -9.25 -24.51
CA LEU A 32 19.15 -8.34 -24.72
C LEU A 32 20.52 -9.02 -24.50
N ILE A 33 20.60 -9.93 -23.52
CA ILE A 33 21.81 -10.73 -23.27
C ILE A 33 22.04 -11.72 -24.41
N LEU A 34 21.00 -12.46 -24.82
CA LEU A 34 21.10 -13.49 -25.86
C LEU A 34 21.41 -12.90 -27.25
N THR A 35 20.94 -11.69 -27.54
CA THR A 35 21.22 -10.98 -28.80
C THR A 35 22.61 -10.33 -28.82
N GLY A 36 23.32 -10.32 -27.70
CA GLY A 36 24.78 -10.15 -27.63
C GLY A 36 25.33 -8.76 -27.97
N ASN A 37 24.51 -7.71 -28.05
CA ASN A 37 24.95 -6.46 -28.69
C ASN A 37 24.70 -5.14 -27.95
N ASN A 38 24.39 -5.15 -26.65
CA ASN A 38 24.23 -3.89 -25.93
C ASN A 38 24.37 -4.01 -24.40
N SER A 39 25.61 -4.16 -23.89
CA SER A 39 25.89 -4.20 -22.44
C SER A 39 25.32 -2.99 -21.70
N ASP A 40 25.30 -1.82 -22.35
CA ASP A 40 24.75 -0.59 -21.79
C ASP A 40 23.22 -0.66 -21.68
N ALA A 41 22.54 -1.23 -22.68
CA ALA A 41 21.10 -1.45 -22.60
C ALA A 41 20.74 -2.51 -21.55
N VAL A 42 21.51 -3.59 -21.44
CA VAL A 42 21.35 -4.59 -20.37
C VAL A 42 21.48 -3.90 -19.01
N GLY A 43 22.54 -3.11 -18.79
CA GLY A 43 22.75 -2.38 -17.55
C GLY A 43 21.61 -1.41 -17.23
N LYS A 44 21.10 -0.66 -18.22
CA LYS A 44 19.95 0.23 -18.05
C LYS A 44 18.67 -0.52 -17.70
N SER A 45 18.37 -1.62 -18.40
CA SER A 45 17.17 -2.42 -18.13
C SER A 45 17.23 -3.09 -16.77
N VAL A 46 18.40 -3.56 -16.32
CA VAL A 46 18.60 -4.08 -14.96
C VAL A 46 18.37 -2.99 -13.91
N ALA A 47 18.98 -1.81 -14.09
CA ALA A 47 18.80 -0.70 -13.14
C ALA A 47 17.33 -0.24 -13.03
N GLN A 48 16.61 -0.21 -14.15
CA GLN A 48 15.18 0.09 -14.17
C GLN A 48 14.34 -0.98 -13.45
N LEU A 49 14.72 -2.25 -13.60
CA LEU A 49 14.05 -3.35 -12.91
C LEU A 49 14.28 -3.25 -11.39
N GLU A 50 15.51 -2.96 -10.96
CA GLU A 50 15.84 -2.73 -9.54
C GLU A 50 15.04 -1.56 -8.94
N GLU A 51 14.94 -0.45 -9.67
CA GLU A 51 14.13 0.70 -9.25
C GLU A 51 12.65 0.34 -9.10
N LYS A 52 12.07 -0.39 -10.06
CA LYS A 52 10.69 -0.89 -9.97
C LYS A 52 10.50 -1.80 -8.77
N PHE A 53 11.46 -2.69 -8.49
CA PHE A 53 11.42 -3.57 -7.33
C PHE A 53 11.45 -2.81 -6.01
N GLU A 54 12.33 -1.82 -5.86
CA GLU A 54 12.43 -1.04 -4.64
C GLU A 54 11.16 -0.20 -4.41
N ASN A 55 10.60 0.38 -5.49
CA ASN A 55 9.31 1.07 -5.42
C ASN A 55 8.17 0.13 -4.97
N ALA A 56 8.10 -1.08 -5.54
CA ALA A 56 7.10 -2.07 -5.15
C ALA A 56 7.25 -2.48 -3.68
N LYS A 57 8.49 -2.64 -3.20
CA LYS A 57 8.77 -2.95 -1.80
C LYS A 57 8.35 -1.81 -0.87
N GLN A 58 8.70 -0.56 -1.19
CA GLN A 58 8.30 0.60 -0.40
C GLN A 58 6.77 0.74 -0.33
N VAL A 59 6.08 0.46 -1.44
CA VAL A 59 4.63 0.41 -1.47
C VAL A 59 4.11 -0.62 -0.49
N LEU A 60 4.61 -1.85 -0.55
CA LEU A 60 4.21 -2.90 0.40
C LEU A 60 4.50 -2.47 1.84
N ASP A 61 5.71 -2.03 2.16
CA ASP A 61 6.09 -1.61 3.52
C ASP A 61 5.22 -0.46 4.08
N SER A 62 4.65 0.36 3.20
CA SER A 62 3.76 1.47 3.56
C SER A 62 2.29 1.08 3.74
N LEU A 63 1.90 -0.16 3.40
CA LEU A 63 0.50 -0.58 3.48
C LEU A 63 0.02 -0.64 4.93
N PRO A 64 -1.06 0.08 5.27
CA PRO A 64 -1.60 0.07 6.63
C PRO A 64 -2.16 -1.31 6.96
N GLY A 65 -1.84 -1.81 8.15
CA GLY A 65 -2.41 -3.04 8.68
C GLY A 65 -1.68 -4.33 8.26
N LEU A 66 -0.54 -4.23 7.57
CA LEU A 66 0.30 -5.41 7.24
C LEU A 66 0.79 -6.18 8.46
N GLN A 67 0.89 -5.52 9.61
CA GLN A 67 1.28 -6.15 10.87
C GLN A 67 0.23 -7.11 11.43
N TYR A 68 -0.99 -7.10 10.89
CA TYR A 68 -2.13 -7.87 11.38
C TYR A 68 -2.49 -8.98 10.40
N THR A 69 -2.88 -10.13 10.93
CA THR A 69 -3.57 -11.15 10.13
C THR A 69 -4.96 -10.67 9.74
N LYS A 70 -5.58 -11.35 8.78
CA LYS A 70 -6.96 -11.03 8.36
C LYS A 70 -7.92 -11.10 9.54
N GLU A 71 -7.82 -12.14 10.37
CA GLU A 71 -8.68 -12.34 11.53
C GLU A 71 -8.50 -11.22 12.57
N GLU A 72 -7.26 -10.76 12.78
CA GLU A 72 -6.95 -9.63 13.67
C GLU A 72 -7.54 -8.32 13.14
N GLN A 73 -7.45 -8.08 11.82
CA GLN A 73 -8.06 -6.90 11.19
C GLN A 73 -9.59 -6.91 11.33
N GLU A 74 -10.23 -8.07 11.14
CA GLU A 74 -11.67 -8.23 11.30
C GLU A 74 -12.11 -8.02 12.76
N ALA A 75 -11.31 -8.49 13.72
CA ALA A 75 -11.56 -8.27 15.14
C ALA A 75 -11.46 -6.79 15.53
N LEU A 76 -10.39 -6.11 15.09
CA LEU A 76 -10.20 -4.67 15.30
C LEU A 76 -11.36 -3.87 14.68
N LEU A 77 -11.78 -4.22 13.47
CA LEU A 77 -12.92 -3.59 12.81
C LEU A 77 -14.21 -3.73 13.64
N ALA A 78 -14.48 -4.92 14.16
CA ALA A 78 -15.66 -5.17 14.97
C ALA A 78 -15.65 -4.34 16.27
N GLU A 79 -14.49 -4.21 16.92
CA GLU A 79 -14.32 -3.39 18.12
C GLU A 79 -14.53 -1.90 17.83
N GLU A 80 -13.89 -1.37 16.79
CA GLU A 80 -14.02 0.03 16.37
C GLU A 80 -15.46 0.39 16.00
N LEU A 81 -16.19 -0.52 15.33
CA LEU A 81 -17.61 -0.33 15.02
C LEU A 81 -18.47 -0.24 16.28
N LYS A 82 -18.17 -1.05 17.31
CA LYS A 82 -18.88 -0.98 18.60
C LYS A 82 -18.62 0.35 19.31
N VAL A 83 -17.38 0.83 19.30
CA VAL A 83 -17.01 2.14 19.87
C VAL A 83 -17.73 3.27 19.12
N LEU A 84 -17.75 3.21 17.78
CA LEU A 84 -18.44 4.19 16.96
C LEU A 84 -19.93 4.25 17.27
N GLU A 85 -20.59 3.09 17.40
CA GLU A 85 -22.03 3.04 17.68
C GLU A 85 -22.37 3.60 19.07
N HIS A 86 -21.52 3.32 20.06
CA HIS A 86 -21.64 3.93 21.38
C HIS A 86 -21.54 5.46 21.32
N LYS A 87 -20.52 5.98 20.62
CA LYS A 87 -20.32 7.44 20.44
C LYS A 87 -21.48 8.09 19.69
N LYS A 88 -22.04 7.43 18.67
CA LYS A 88 -23.25 7.91 17.97
C LYS A 88 -24.44 8.03 18.91
N THR A 89 -24.65 7.02 19.74
CA THR A 89 -25.75 7.02 20.74
C THR A 89 -25.57 8.18 21.73
N GLN A 90 -24.36 8.36 22.26
CA GLN A 90 -24.04 9.48 23.16
C GLN A 90 -24.31 10.84 22.51
N LEU A 91 -23.89 11.03 21.26
CA LEU A 91 -24.11 12.25 20.51
C LEU A 91 -25.62 12.52 20.30
N GLN A 92 -26.40 11.49 19.99
CA GLN A 92 -27.86 11.63 19.87
C GLN A 92 -28.49 12.06 21.19
N SER A 93 -28.07 11.48 22.31
CA SER A 93 -28.53 11.90 23.64
C SER A 93 -28.22 13.37 23.90
N TYR A 94 -27.01 13.85 23.59
CA TYR A 94 -26.68 15.28 23.75
C TYR A 94 -27.50 16.20 22.85
N LYS A 95 -27.88 15.75 21.65
CA LYS A 95 -28.74 16.51 20.73
C LYS A 95 -30.22 16.57 21.16
N GLN A 96 -30.67 15.68 22.05
CA GLN A 96 -32.05 15.67 22.56
C GLN A 96 -32.21 16.44 23.87
N VAL A 97 -31.10 16.73 24.56
CA VAL A 97 -31.08 17.46 25.85
C VAL A 97 -30.87 18.97 25.65
N ASN A 98 -30.52 19.41 24.42
CA ASN A 98 -30.56 20.80 23.96
C ASN A 98 -31.76 21.03 23.04
#